data_AF-A0A972LEL5-F1
#
_entry.id   AF-A0A972LEL5-F1
#
_cell.length_a   1.000
_cell.length_b   1.000
_cell.length_c   1.000
_cell.angle_alpha   90.00
_cell.angle_beta   90.00
_cell.angle_gamma   90.00
#
_symmetry.space_group_name_H-M   'P 1'
#
loop_
_entity.id
_entity.type
_entity.pdbx_description
1 polymer ?
#
loop_
_entity_poly.entity_id
_entity_poly.type
_entity_poly.pdbx_seq_one_letter_code
_entity_poly.pdbx_strand_id
1 'polypeptide(L)'
;MFGSYLSEPGWGRRNETVNAGFSLSPSFPEGLRIDAEYMKALKREEYAGAGRQYKEAVFSVTAAYEFVLRKRESRGGGLFAERRAHLISEPLEVALRYEYFDDDGLGDDLGIWTVKDRYSVGARYSFYNDETSGLNAFVAGEYRRTGLRTHTDMKDSNDEFYLRVGVDF
;
A
#
# COMPACT_ATOMS: atom_id res chain seq x y z
N MET A 1 -16.50 0.66 2.60
CA MET A 1 -16.48 -0.10 1.33
C MET A 1 -16.44 0.88 0.19
N PHE A 2 -15.78 0.52 -0.90
CA PHE A 2 -15.70 1.33 -2.11
C PHE A 2 -15.75 0.44 -3.34
N GLY A 3 -16.11 1.04 -4.46
CA GLY A 3 -16.06 0.42 -5.77
C GLY A 3 -15.82 1.49 -6.81
N SER A 4 -15.06 1.15 -7.84
CA SER A 4 -14.80 2.05 -8.96
C SER A 4 -14.75 1.29 -10.28
N TYR A 5 -15.07 2.02 -11.34
CA TYR A 5 -14.91 1.58 -12.72
C TYR A 5 -14.02 2.59 -13.41
N LEU A 6 -12.91 2.09 -13.96
CA LEU A 6 -11.93 2.88 -14.67
C LEU A 6 -11.99 2.51 -16.15
N SER A 7 -12.04 3.53 -17.01
CA SER A 7 -12.00 3.33 -18.45
C SER A 7 -10.96 4.26 -19.06
N GLU A 8 -9.91 3.68 -19.61
CA GLU A 8 -8.75 4.40 -20.15
C GLU A 8 -8.71 4.26 -21.68
N PRO A 9 -8.28 5.30 -22.41
CA PRO A 9 -8.02 5.18 -23.84
C PRO A 9 -6.86 4.21 -24.08
N GLY A 10 -7.04 3.28 -25.03
CA GLY A 10 -5.95 2.49 -25.63
C GLY A 10 -5.65 2.95 -27.06
N TRP A 11 -4.75 2.25 -27.76
CA TRP A 11 -4.36 2.50 -29.14
C TRP A 11 -5.50 2.39 -30.17
N GLY A 12 -6.50 1.56 -29.92
CA GLY A 12 -7.67 1.36 -30.78
C GLY A 12 -8.94 0.99 -30.03
N ARG A 13 -8.86 0.45 -28.82
CA ARG A 13 -10.02 0.17 -27.95
C ARG A 13 -9.76 0.68 -26.53
N ARG A 14 -10.84 0.89 -25.77
CA ARG A 14 -10.72 1.30 -24.37
C ARG A 14 -10.34 0.11 -23.49
N ASN A 15 -9.45 0.35 -22.54
CA ASN A 15 -9.17 -0.55 -21.44
C ASN A 15 -10.17 -0.26 -20.32
N GLU A 16 -10.75 -1.31 -19.74
CA GLU A 16 -11.76 -1.18 -18.68
C GLU A 16 -11.34 -2.03 -17.49
N THR A 17 -11.40 -1.46 -16.29
CA THR A 17 -11.01 -2.12 -15.03
C THR A 17 -12.10 -1.86 -14.00
N VAL A 18 -12.48 -2.89 -13.26
CA VAL A 18 -13.29 -2.73 -12.06
C VAL A 18 -12.42 -2.91 -10.83
N ASN A 19 -12.72 -2.15 -9.79
CA ASN A 19 -12.09 -2.25 -8.49
C ASN A 19 -13.18 -2.26 -7.42
N ALA A 20 -13.01 -3.09 -6.41
CA ALA A 20 -13.80 -3.03 -5.19
C ALA A 20 -12.92 -3.32 -3.97
N GLY A 21 -13.27 -2.69 -2.85
CA GLY A 21 -12.53 -2.91 -1.62
C GLY A 21 -13.28 -2.47 -0.38
N PHE A 22 -12.66 -2.75 0.77
CA PHE A 22 -13.13 -2.28 2.05
C PHE A 22 -11.95 -1.89 2.94
N SER A 23 -12.28 -1.02 3.90
CA SER A 23 -11.41 -0.65 5.00
C SER A 23 -12.23 -0.82 6.28
N LEU A 24 -11.65 -1.49 7.26
CA LEU A 24 -12.27 -1.82 8.53
C LEU A 24 -11.32 -1.37 9.65
N SER A 25 -11.82 -0.49 10.52
CA SER A 25 -11.16 -0.11 11.76
C SER A 25 -12.09 -0.46 12.93
N PRO A 26 -11.98 -1.68 13.49
CA PRO A 26 -12.86 -2.10 14.57
C PRO A 26 -12.61 -1.23 15.82
N SER A 27 -13.65 -1.03 16.63
CA SER A 27 -13.53 -0.27 17.88
C SER A 27 -12.66 -0.97 18.93
N PHE A 28 -12.40 -2.27 18.76
CA PHE A 28 -11.48 -3.02 19.60
C PHE A 28 -10.79 -4.13 18.77
N PRO A 29 -9.46 -4.26 18.82
CA PRO A 29 -8.52 -3.38 19.53
C PRO A 29 -8.37 -2.01 18.84
N GLU A 30 -8.30 -0.93 19.63
CA GLU A 30 -8.02 0.41 19.11
C GLU A 30 -6.66 0.42 18.40
N GLY A 31 -6.60 1.08 17.23
CA GLY A 31 -5.40 1.16 16.40
C GLY A 31 -5.30 0.11 15.30
N LEU A 32 -6.18 -0.91 15.26
CA LEU A 32 -6.21 -1.87 14.16
C LEU A 32 -6.93 -1.31 12.92
N ARG A 33 -6.32 -1.47 11.75
CA ARG A 33 -6.92 -1.24 10.43
C ARG A 33 -6.71 -2.47 9.55
N ILE A 34 -7.77 -2.90 8.89
CA ILE A 34 -7.72 -3.97 7.88
C ILE A 34 -8.27 -3.40 6.58
N ASP A 35 -7.47 -3.46 5.53
CA ASP A 35 -7.82 -3.01 4.20
C ASP A 35 -7.76 -4.20 3.25
N ALA A 36 -8.75 -4.34 2.37
CA ALA A 36 -8.67 -5.30 1.28
C ALA A 36 -9.23 -4.69 0.00
N GLU A 37 -8.58 -5.03 -1.12
CA GLU A 37 -8.89 -4.48 -2.43
C GLU A 37 -8.73 -5.56 -3.49
N TYR A 38 -9.64 -5.58 -4.45
CA TYR A 38 -9.59 -6.44 -5.62
C TYR A 38 -9.80 -5.60 -6.88
N MET A 39 -8.92 -5.76 -7.84
CA MET A 39 -8.97 -5.12 -9.15
C MET A 39 -8.98 -6.19 -10.24
N LYS A 40 -9.84 -6.05 -11.25
CA LYS A 40 -9.88 -6.96 -12.41
C LYS A 40 -10.06 -6.17 -13.70
N ALA A 41 -9.23 -6.47 -14.68
CA ALA A 41 -9.39 -6.04 -16.05
C ALA A 41 -10.65 -6.69 -16.66
N LEU A 42 -11.56 -5.87 -17.16
CA LEU A 42 -12.76 -6.33 -17.87
C LEU A 42 -12.53 -6.41 -19.37
N LYS A 43 -11.85 -5.38 -19.90
CA LYS A 43 -11.46 -5.26 -21.30
C LYS A 43 -10.03 -4.75 -21.37
N ARG A 44 -9.27 -5.34 -22.28
CA ARG A 44 -7.93 -4.88 -22.65
C ARG A 44 -7.82 -4.80 -24.16
N GLU A 45 -6.81 -4.10 -24.62
CA GLU A 45 -6.36 -4.26 -25.99
C GLU A 45 -5.71 -5.63 -26.19
N GLU A 46 -5.74 -6.10 -27.42
CA GLU A 46 -5.04 -7.33 -27.77
C GLU A 46 -3.54 -7.09 -27.74
N TYR A 47 -2.81 -7.99 -27.09
CA TYR A 47 -1.36 -7.87 -27.01
C TYR A 47 -0.75 -8.15 -28.38
N ALA A 48 0.09 -7.22 -28.85
CA ALA A 48 0.81 -7.38 -30.11
C ALA A 48 1.70 -8.63 -30.04
N GLY A 49 1.44 -9.61 -30.91
CA GLY A 49 2.14 -10.89 -30.96
C GLY A 49 1.36 -12.07 -30.37
N ALA A 50 0.40 -11.85 -29.47
CA ALA A 50 -0.43 -12.92 -28.92
C ALA A 50 -1.84 -12.98 -29.52
N GLY A 51 -2.35 -11.87 -30.08
CA GLY A 51 -3.67 -11.83 -30.72
C GLY A 51 -4.84 -12.08 -29.76
N ARG A 52 -4.62 -11.91 -28.44
CA ARG A 52 -5.66 -12.02 -27.42
C ARG A 52 -5.51 -10.95 -26.33
N GLN A 53 -6.56 -10.79 -25.54
CA GLN A 53 -6.60 -9.92 -24.38
C GLN A 53 -6.22 -10.70 -23.13
N TYR A 54 -5.48 -10.07 -22.22
CA TYR A 54 -5.13 -10.61 -20.91
C TYR A 54 -5.88 -9.84 -19.84
N LYS A 55 -6.80 -10.51 -19.15
CA LYS A 55 -7.66 -9.91 -18.13
C LYS A 55 -7.01 -10.05 -16.77
N GLU A 56 -5.95 -9.30 -16.54
CA GLU A 56 -5.18 -9.35 -15.30
C GLU A 56 -6.04 -8.97 -14.07
N ALA A 57 -5.69 -9.53 -12.91
CA ALA A 57 -6.29 -9.22 -11.63
C ALA A 57 -5.24 -8.98 -10.56
N VAL A 58 -5.57 -8.15 -9.59
CA VAL A 58 -4.78 -7.99 -8.36
C VAL A 58 -5.72 -8.06 -7.17
N PHE A 59 -5.38 -8.89 -6.21
CA PHE A 59 -5.97 -8.89 -4.88
C PHE A 59 -4.93 -8.40 -3.89
N SER A 60 -5.30 -7.52 -2.95
CA SER A 60 -4.44 -7.19 -1.84
C SER A 60 -5.21 -7.14 -0.53
N VAL A 61 -4.55 -7.53 0.55
CA VAL A 61 -5.04 -7.41 1.92
C VAL A 61 -3.92 -6.88 2.80
N THR A 62 -4.25 -5.91 3.64
CA THR A 62 -3.33 -5.27 4.57
C THR A 62 -3.94 -5.30 5.96
N ALA A 63 -3.11 -5.64 6.95
CA ALA A 63 -3.42 -5.42 8.35
C ALA A 63 -2.38 -4.47 8.93
N ALA A 64 -2.82 -3.34 9.47
CA ALA A 64 -1.98 -2.35 10.10
C ALA A 64 -2.42 -2.14 11.54
N TYR A 65 -1.45 -1.88 12.43
CA TYR A 65 -1.71 -1.56 13.81
C TYR A 65 -0.88 -0.34 14.23
N GLU A 66 -1.56 0.66 14.77
CA GLU A 66 -0.94 1.88 15.31
C GLU A 66 -0.75 1.77 16.82
N PHE A 67 0.50 1.94 17.27
CA PHE A 67 0.88 2.07 18.66
C PHE A 67 1.16 3.54 18.98
N VAL A 68 0.45 4.12 19.96
CA VAL A 68 0.81 5.44 20.49
C VAL A 68 1.84 5.26 21.59
N LEU A 69 3.13 5.44 21.26
CA LEU A 69 4.23 5.14 22.20
C LEU A 69 4.33 6.17 23.34
N ARG A 70 4.00 7.43 23.05
CA ARG A 70 4.00 8.54 24.02
C ARG A 70 2.88 9.52 23.69
N LYS A 71 2.10 9.88 24.72
CA LYS A 71 1.28 11.10 24.75
C LYS A 71 1.91 12.03 25.78
N ARG A 72 2.43 13.19 25.37
CA ARG A 72 2.88 14.22 26.32
C ARG A 72 1.73 15.15 26.65
N GLU A 73 1.23 15.09 27.88
CA GLU A 73 0.24 16.06 28.38
C GLU A 73 0.88 17.44 28.62
N SER A 74 0.13 18.48 28.27
CA SER A 74 0.45 19.87 28.56
C SER A 74 0.32 20.14 30.07
N ARG A 75 1.44 20.42 30.75
CA ARG A 75 1.42 21.11 32.05
C ARG A 75 1.79 22.57 31.80
N GLY A 76 0.80 23.44 31.78
CA GLY A 76 0.99 24.90 31.66
C GLY A 76 1.72 25.51 32.86
N GLY A 77 2.36 26.66 32.64
CA GLY A 77 3.05 27.46 33.64
C GLY A 77 3.64 28.74 33.05
N GLY A 78 2.87 29.83 33.18
CA GLY A 78 3.10 31.19 32.70
C GLY A 78 4.56 31.63 32.54
N LEU A 79 4.95 32.03 31.33
CA LEU A 79 5.97 33.03 30.92
C LEU A 79 6.67 32.58 29.64
N PHE A 80 6.51 33.34 28.54
CA PHE A 80 7.24 33.44 27.24
C PHE A 80 7.97 32.23 26.58
N ALA A 81 8.39 31.20 27.31
CA ALA A 81 8.80 29.88 26.86
C ALA A 81 7.62 28.96 26.48
N GLU A 82 6.38 29.34 26.80
CA GLU A 82 5.15 28.54 26.60
C GLU A 82 4.63 28.43 25.15
N ARG A 83 5.36 28.92 24.14
CA ARG A 83 4.97 28.69 22.72
C ARG A 83 5.34 27.31 22.16
N ARG A 84 5.89 26.40 22.98
CA ARG A 84 6.27 25.03 22.56
C ARG A 84 5.42 23.92 23.17
N ALA A 85 4.20 24.23 23.62
CA ALA A 85 3.27 23.22 24.10
C ALA A 85 2.35 22.75 22.97
N HIS A 86 2.90 21.98 22.04
CA HIS A 86 2.13 21.19 21.09
C HIS A 86 1.97 19.78 21.66
N LEU A 87 0.77 19.19 21.56
CA LEU A 87 0.56 17.78 21.88
C LEU A 87 1.38 16.95 20.88
N ILE A 88 2.57 16.54 21.30
CA ILE A 88 3.44 15.67 20.50
C ILE A 88 3.02 14.24 20.80
N SER A 89 2.42 13.58 19.82
CA SER A 89 2.27 12.13 19.81
C SER A 89 3.40 11.50 19.00
N GLU A 90 3.89 10.35 19.46
CA GLU A 90 4.89 9.54 18.74
C GLU A 90 4.26 8.21 18.31
N PRO A 91 3.39 8.19 17.28
CA PRO A 91 2.79 6.96 16.80
C PRO A 91 3.81 6.11 16.02
N LEU A 92 3.74 4.80 16.25
CA LEU A 92 4.39 3.77 15.47
C LEU A 92 3.31 2.92 14.79
N GLU A 93 3.21 2.99 13.47
CA GLU A 93 2.36 2.09 12.68
C GLU A 93 3.21 0.91 12.20
N VAL A 94 2.70 -0.32 12.35
CA VAL A 94 3.26 -1.52 11.74
C VAL A 94 2.23 -2.13 10.81
N ALA A 95 2.63 -2.51 9.60
CA ALA A 95 1.72 -3.05 8.60
C ALA A 95 2.28 -4.32 7.96
N LEU A 96 1.38 -5.29 7.73
CA LEU A 96 1.60 -6.48 6.94
C LEU A 96 0.68 -6.43 5.72
N ARG A 97 1.22 -6.66 4.53
CA ARG A 97 0.44 -6.72 3.30
C ARG A 97 0.76 -7.98 2.51
N TYR A 98 -0.29 -8.59 1.98
CA TYR A 98 -0.22 -9.64 0.96
C TYR A 98 -0.87 -9.14 -0.31
N GLU A 99 -0.23 -9.40 -1.45
CA GLU A 99 -0.76 -9.11 -2.78
C GLU A 99 -0.66 -10.38 -3.64
N TYR A 100 -1.73 -10.69 -4.37
CA TYR A 100 -1.79 -11.76 -5.35
C TYR A 100 -2.08 -11.18 -6.73
N PHE A 101 -1.34 -11.62 -7.74
CA PHE A 101 -1.40 -11.11 -9.10
C PHE A 101 -1.76 -12.26 -10.05
N ASP A 102 -2.90 -12.15 -10.71
CA ASP A 102 -3.35 -13.04 -11.79
C ASP A 102 -3.04 -12.35 -13.12
N ASP A 103 -2.18 -12.95 -13.94
CA ASP A 103 -1.76 -12.39 -15.23
C ASP A 103 -2.60 -12.93 -16.40
N ASP A 104 -3.64 -13.73 -16.13
CA ASP A 104 -4.48 -14.37 -17.15
C ASP A 104 -3.69 -15.18 -18.19
N GLY A 105 -2.52 -15.72 -17.82
CA GLY A 105 -1.65 -16.50 -18.71
C GLY A 105 -0.73 -15.65 -19.59
N LEU A 106 -0.61 -14.35 -19.34
CA LEU A 106 0.29 -13.44 -20.07
C LEU A 106 1.73 -13.94 -20.06
N GLY A 107 2.24 -14.34 -18.88
CA GLY A 107 3.60 -14.85 -18.76
C GLY A 107 3.83 -16.10 -19.60
N ASP A 108 2.88 -17.04 -19.55
CA ASP A 108 2.95 -18.32 -20.27
C ASP A 108 2.96 -18.13 -21.80
N ASP A 109 2.07 -17.29 -22.32
CA ASP A 109 1.92 -17.11 -23.77
C ASP A 109 3.07 -16.32 -24.41
N LEU A 110 3.64 -15.36 -23.68
CA LEU A 110 4.71 -14.49 -24.19
C LEU A 110 6.11 -14.97 -23.77
N GLY A 111 6.20 -15.99 -22.92
CA GLY A 111 7.48 -16.45 -22.36
C GLY A 111 8.18 -15.38 -21.54
N ILE A 112 7.41 -14.49 -20.90
CA ILE A 112 7.94 -13.40 -20.07
C ILE A 112 7.67 -13.70 -18.59
N TRP A 113 8.49 -13.12 -17.73
CA TRP A 113 8.24 -13.20 -16.30
C TRP A 113 7.12 -12.25 -15.89
N THR A 114 6.29 -12.68 -14.94
CA THR A 114 5.22 -11.86 -14.35
C THR A 114 5.27 -11.97 -12.82
N VAL A 115 4.71 -10.97 -12.13
CA VAL A 115 4.59 -11.03 -10.67
C VAL A 115 3.49 -12.04 -10.32
N LYS A 116 3.76 -12.92 -9.36
CA LYS A 116 2.80 -13.91 -8.84
C LYS A 116 2.15 -13.45 -7.55
N ASP A 117 2.98 -13.17 -6.56
CA ASP A 117 2.57 -12.80 -5.23
C ASP A 117 3.61 -11.89 -4.59
N ARG A 118 3.19 -11.18 -3.55
CA ARG A 118 4.08 -10.30 -2.79
C ARG A 118 3.68 -10.24 -1.33
N TYR A 119 4.69 -10.30 -0.47
CA TYR A 119 4.59 -10.08 0.95
C TYR A 119 5.38 -8.81 1.32
N SER A 120 4.73 -7.87 1.99
CA SER A 120 5.35 -6.66 2.51
C SER A 120 5.18 -6.57 4.02
N VAL A 121 6.24 -6.15 4.70
CA VAL A 121 6.25 -5.81 6.13
C VAL A 121 6.83 -4.42 6.26
N GLY A 122 6.06 -3.50 6.83
CA GLY A 122 6.45 -2.11 6.97
C GLY A 122 6.25 -1.57 8.38
N ALA A 123 7.01 -0.54 8.72
CA ALA A 123 6.82 0.26 9.91
C ALA A 123 7.01 1.74 9.60
N ARG A 124 6.18 2.59 10.20
CA ARG A 124 6.27 4.06 10.15
C ARG A 124 6.33 4.59 11.58
N TYR A 125 7.39 5.32 11.90
CA TYR A 125 7.54 6.02 13.18
C TYR A 125 7.47 7.52 12.94
N SER A 126 6.48 8.18 13.54
CA SER A 126 6.38 9.64 13.54
C SER A 126 7.12 10.18 14.76
N PHE A 127 8.26 10.81 14.55
CA PHE A 127 9.08 11.41 15.62
C PHE A 127 8.62 12.83 15.98
N TYR A 128 7.76 13.41 15.15
CA TYR A 128 7.08 14.67 15.42
C TYR A 128 5.67 14.59 14.86
N ASN A 129 4.66 14.90 15.68
CA ASN A 129 3.27 14.99 15.25
C ASN A 129 2.61 16.10 16.06
N ASP A 130 2.27 17.21 15.42
CA ASP A 130 1.51 18.30 16.03
C ASP A 130 0.07 18.26 15.54
N GLU A 131 -0.82 17.77 16.40
CA GLU A 131 -2.26 17.63 16.11
C GLU A 131 -2.95 18.98 15.82
N THR A 132 -2.38 20.10 16.26
CA THR A 132 -2.98 21.43 16.06
C THR A 132 -2.66 22.02 14.68
N SER A 133 -1.40 21.90 14.24
CA SER A 133 -0.99 22.40 12.92
C SER A 133 -1.16 21.38 11.80
N GLY A 134 -1.38 20.10 12.13
CA GLY A 134 -1.39 18.99 11.17
C GLY A 134 0.01 18.51 10.78
N LEU A 135 1.07 19.18 11.26
CA LEU A 135 2.44 18.87 10.89
C LEU A 135 2.88 17.53 11.48
N ASN A 136 3.23 16.58 10.60
CA ASN A 136 3.78 15.28 10.96
C ASN A 136 5.14 15.09 10.28
N ALA A 137 6.17 14.70 11.01
CA ALA A 137 7.44 14.26 10.45
C ALA A 137 7.74 12.83 10.88
N PHE A 138 8.15 12.01 9.91
CA PHE A 138 8.25 10.56 10.10
C PHE A 138 9.42 9.94 9.34
N VAL A 139 9.79 8.75 9.80
CA VAL A 139 10.62 7.79 9.08
C VAL A 139 9.83 6.50 8.89
N ALA A 140 9.95 5.88 7.73
CA ALA A 140 9.31 4.61 7.42
C ALA A 140 10.28 3.66 6.73
N GLY A 141 10.12 2.38 7.01
CA GLY A 141 10.83 1.29 6.35
C GLY A 141 9.85 0.22 5.88
N GLU A 142 10.10 -0.37 4.71
CA GLU A 142 9.35 -1.52 4.19
C GLU A 142 10.32 -2.56 3.65
N TYR A 143 10.15 -3.80 4.10
CA TYR A 143 10.71 -4.98 3.45
C TYR A 143 9.65 -5.62 2.56
N ARG A 144 10.05 -6.02 1.36
CA ARG A 144 9.16 -6.63 0.36
C ARG A 144 9.82 -7.86 -0.24
N ARG A 145 9.09 -8.98 -0.25
CA ARG A 145 9.45 -10.18 -1.00
C ARG A 145 8.41 -10.42 -2.09
N THR A 146 8.85 -10.43 -3.33
CA THR A 146 8.01 -10.62 -4.52
C THR A 146 8.32 -11.97 -5.15
N GLY A 147 7.32 -12.85 -5.25
CA GLY A 147 7.40 -14.08 -6.03
C GLY A 147 7.08 -13.82 -7.50
N LEU A 148 7.81 -14.48 -8.40
CA LEU A 148 7.71 -14.32 -9.85
C LEU A 148 7.28 -15.63 -10.51
N ARG A 149 6.44 -15.53 -11.55
CA ARG A 149 6.28 -16.59 -12.56
C ARG A 149 7.42 -16.43 -13.56
N THR A 150 8.16 -17.49 -13.83
CA THR A 150 9.34 -17.43 -14.70
C THR A 150 9.34 -18.61 -15.66
N HIS A 151 9.87 -18.39 -16.87
CA HIS A 151 9.87 -19.35 -17.99
C HIS A 151 11.27 -19.65 -18.52
N THR A 152 12.27 -19.11 -17.85
CA THR A 152 13.70 -19.34 -18.09
C THR A 152 14.39 -19.58 -16.75
N ASP A 153 15.63 -20.06 -16.77
CA ASP A 153 16.47 -20.14 -15.56
C ASP A 153 16.81 -18.75 -15.02
N MET A 154 15.87 -18.16 -14.29
CA MET A 154 16.05 -16.92 -13.53
C MET A 154 15.55 -17.12 -12.10
N LYS A 155 15.97 -16.25 -11.18
CA LYS A 155 15.50 -16.29 -9.79
C LYS A 155 13.99 -16.05 -9.76
N ASP A 156 13.27 -16.93 -9.10
CA ASP A 156 11.80 -16.89 -8.95
C ASP A 156 11.30 -15.89 -7.90
N SER A 157 12.20 -15.11 -7.32
CA SER A 157 11.90 -14.22 -6.20
C SER A 157 12.83 -13.01 -6.14
N ASN A 158 12.28 -11.86 -5.74
CA ASN A 158 13.00 -10.62 -5.54
C ASN A 158 12.76 -10.10 -4.10
N ASP A 159 13.83 -9.62 -3.46
CA ASP A 159 13.78 -9.09 -2.10
C ASP A 159 14.23 -7.62 -2.14
N GLU A 160 13.42 -6.71 -1.60
CA GLU A 160 13.62 -5.26 -1.68
C GLU A 160 13.45 -4.61 -0.31
N PHE A 161 14.22 -3.53 -0.07
CA PHE A 161 14.09 -2.72 1.13
C PHE A 161 13.94 -1.25 0.75
N TYR A 162 12.96 -0.60 1.35
CA TYR A 162 12.62 0.79 1.11
C TYR A 162 12.75 1.57 2.41
N LEU A 163 13.33 2.76 2.33
CA LEU A 163 13.39 3.73 3.42
C LEU A 163 12.83 5.05 2.92
N ARG A 164 12.00 5.69 3.74
CA ARG A 164 11.42 7.00 3.47
C ARG A 164 11.54 7.88 4.71
N VAL A 165 11.88 9.14 4.48
CA VAL A 165 11.69 10.23 5.44
C VAL A 165 10.69 11.19 4.81
N GLY A 166 9.71 11.65 5.58
CA GLY A 166 8.64 12.49 5.06
C GLY A 166 8.15 13.51 6.07
N VAL A 167 7.47 14.53 5.54
CA VAL A 167 6.77 15.56 6.29
C VAL A 167 5.40 15.76 5.64
N ASP A 168 4.34 15.66 6.44
CA ASP A 168 2.94 15.88 6.07
C ASP A 168 2.42 17.13 6.81
N PHE A 169 1.45 17.86 6.23
CA PHE A 169 0.87 19.09 6.78
C PHE A 169 -0.65 19.16 6.53
#